data_AF-A0A962M2Z9-F1
#
_entry.id   AF-A0A962M2Z9-F1
#
_cell.length_a   1.000
_cell.length_b   1.000
_cell.length_c   1.000
_cell.angle_alpha   90.00
_cell.angle_beta   90.00
_cell.angle_gamma   90.00
#
_symmetry.space_group_name_H-M   'P 1'
#
loop_
_entity.id
_entity.type
_entity.pdbx_description
1 polymer ?
#
loop_
_entity_poly.entity_id
_entity_poly.type
_entity_poly.pdbx_seq_one_letter_code
_entity_poly.pdbx_strand_id
1 'polypeptide(L)'
;MTQAPMQIAANSSRLVRFLAELGVAAGQAPPRNFSERMGQLFDLHDSIKISAVHARATATFEPTGVSREAVRADFLRARATIVNSALQSFTPDGGQTRLRFPTVTAQVSLEVTMTCEPYLAFYAARQRAMDFRIRDLQAATREALSGLSPRLARLA
;
A
#
# COMPACT_ATOMS: atom_id res chain seq x y z
N MET A 1 47.81 24.10 22.36
CA MET A 1 46.88 25.15 21.91
C MET A 1 45.83 24.47 21.03
N THR A 2 44.62 24.28 21.54
CA THR A 2 43.57 23.51 20.85
C THR A 2 42.49 24.50 20.42
N GLN A 3 42.39 24.79 19.13
CA GLN A 3 41.35 25.68 18.60
C GLN A 3 39.97 25.03 18.73
N ALA A 4 38.99 25.81 19.18
CA ALA A 4 37.58 25.43 19.24
C ALA A 4 36.98 25.37 17.81
N PRO A 5 36.04 24.45 17.53
CA PRO A 5 35.43 24.35 16.21
C PRO A 5 34.58 25.60 15.88
N MET A 6 34.79 26.14 14.69
CA MET A 6 34.01 27.25 14.11
C MET A 6 32.52 26.93 14.12
N GLN A 7 31.72 27.75 14.82
CA GLN A 7 30.27 27.73 14.70
C GLN A 7 29.87 28.23 13.31
N ILE A 8 29.48 27.31 12.43
CA ILE A 8 28.86 27.65 11.14
C ILE A 8 27.53 28.32 11.44
N ALA A 9 27.41 29.62 11.13
CA ALA A 9 26.19 30.38 11.36
C ALA A 9 25.00 29.72 10.62
N ALA A 10 23.94 29.37 11.35
CA ALA A 10 22.72 28.72 10.86
C ALA A 10 21.90 29.56 9.85
N ASN A 11 22.45 30.69 9.38
CA ASN A 11 21.77 31.70 8.58
C ASN A 11 22.04 31.60 7.07
N SER A 12 22.64 30.51 6.58
CA SER A 12 23.04 30.42 5.15
C SER A 12 21.95 29.94 4.20
N SER A 13 20.80 29.45 4.69
CA SER A 13 19.72 28.98 3.81
C SER A 13 18.65 30.07 3.61
N ARG A 14 18.22 30.26 2.35
CA ARG A 14 17.12 31.17 1.99
C ARG A 14 15.84 30.87 2.76
N LEU A 15 15.61 29.59 3.09
CA LEU A 15 14.47 29.13 3.87
C LEU A 15 14.51 29.67 5.31
N VAL A 16 15.67 29.60 5.99
CA VAL A 16 15.82 30.14 7.36
C VAL A 16 15.58 31.65 7.38
N ARG A 17 16.04 32.39 6.36
CA ARG A 17 15.79 33.82 6.26
C ARG A 17 14.30 34.14 6.05
N PHE A 18 13.63 33.41 5.16
CA PHE A 18 12.20 33.56 4.90
C PHE A 18 11.34 33.25 6.14
N LEU A 19 11.70 32.20 6.90
CA LEU A 19 11.01 31.84 8.14
C LEU A 19 11.24 32.88 9.25
N ALA A 20 12.41 33.53 9.29
CA ALA A 20 12.70 34.62 10.21
C ALA A 20 11.93 35.90 9.85
N GLU A 21 11.83 36.24 8.55
CA GLU A 21 11.04 37.36 8.02
C GLU A 21 9.53 37.19 8.31
N LEU A 22 9.02 35.96 8.35
CA LEU A 22 7.64 35.61 8.69
C LEU A 22 7.28 35.79 10.19
N GLY A 23 8.20 36.26 11.04
CA GLY A 23 7.89 36.64 12.42
C GLY A 23 7.73 35.47 13.40
N VAL A 24 8.22 34.27 13.07
CA VAL A 24 8.22 33.11 13.99
C VAL A 24 9.26 33.26 15.12
N ALA A 25 10.15 34.24 15.03
CA ALA A 25 11.23 34.49 16.00
C ALA A 25 10.82 35.35 17.21
N ALA A 26 9.62 35.16 17.76
CA ALA A 26 9.21 35.76 19.03
C ALA A 26 8.88 34.67 20.08
N GLY A 27 9.92 34.18 20.75
CA GLY A 27 9.89 34.04 22.22
C GLY A 27 9.09 32.91 22.86
N GLN A 28 8.98 31.73 22.25
CA GLN A 28 8.66 30.52 23.03
C GLN A 28 9.59 29.37 22.68
N ALA A 29 10.05 28.65 23.71
CA ALA A 29 10.79 27.41 23.51
C ALA A 29 9.96 26.49 22.60
N PRO A 30 10.58 25.85 21.59
CA PRO A 30 9.85 24.96 20.71
C PRO A 30 9.09 23.93 21.55
N PRO A 31 7.80 23.67 21.28
CA PRO A 31 7.08 22.61 21.97
C PRO A 31 7.91 21.32 21.87
N ARG A 32 7.85 20.45 22.90
CA ARG A 32 8.68 19.23 23.02
C ARG A 32 8.72 18.34 21.77
N ASN A 33 7.80 18.53 20.83
CA ASN A 33 7.63 17.78 19.59
C ASN A 33 7.65 18.70 18.34
N PHE A 34 8.34 19.85 18.36
CA PHE A 34 8.36 20.77 17.21
C PHE A 34 8.83 20.09 15.93
N SER A 35 9.93 19.32 15.99
CA SER A 35 10.44 18.58 14.83
C SER A 35 9.46 17.54 14.32
N GLU A 36 8.74 16.85 15.21
CA GLU A 36 7.72 15.86 14.86
C GLU A 36 6.49 16.51 14.22
N ARG A 37 5.97 17.60 14.81
CA ARG A 37 4.84 18.37 14.24
C ARG A 37 5.21 19.03 12.92
N MET A 38 6.45 19.51 12.80
CA MET A 38 6.97 20.07 11.56
C MET A 38 7.09 18.95 10.50
N GLY A 39 7.58 17.77 10.88
CA GLY A 39 7.59 16.58 10.02
C GLY A 39 6.20 16.13 9.57
N GLN A 40 5.18 16.21 10.43
CA GLN A 40 3.78 15.93 10.07
C GLN A 40 3.20 16.99 9.12
N LEU A 41 3.53 18.28 9.31
CA LEU A 41 3.06 19.35 8.43
C LEU A 41 3.64 19.25 7.02
N PHE A 42 4.87 18.75 6.92
CA PHE A 42 5.57 18.50 5.66
C PHE A 42 5.56 17.01 5.30
N ASP A 43 4.55 16.24 5.73
CA ASP A 43 4.45 14.85 5.31
C ASP A 43 4.21 14.79 3.80
N LEU A 44 5.33 14.72 3.09
CA LEU A 44 5.41 14.72 1.65
C LEU A 44 4.83 13.42 1.10
N HIS A 45 4.90 12.33 1.86
CA HIS A 45 4.37 11.05 1.42
C HIS A 45 2.85 11.10 1.33
N ASP A 46 2.16 11.64 2.34
CA ASP A 46 0.71 11.82 2.29
C ASP A 46 0.31 12.92 1.29
N SER A 47 1.10 13.98 1.16
CA SER A 47 0.88 15.02 0.14
C SER A 47 1.02 14.49 -1.30
N ILE A 48 1.97 13.58 -1.56
CA ILE A 48 2.13 12.89 -2.85
C ILE A 48 0.92 11.99 -3.12
N LYS A 49 0.41 11.26 -2.13
CA LYS A 49 -0.81 10.45 -2.29
C LYS A 49 -2.01 11.31 -2.64
N ILE A 50 -2.21 12.44 -1.93
CA ILE A 50 -3.30 13.39 -2.20
C ILE A 50 -3.15 14.00 -3.60
N SER A 51 -1.95 14.42 -3.98
CA SER A 51 -1.66 14.94 -5.32
C SER A 51 -1.97 13.91 -6.42
N ALA A 52 -1.58 12.64 -6.22
CA ALA A 52 -1.90 11.56 -7.14
C ALA A 52 -3.41 11.33 -7.26
N VAL A 53 -4.17 11.44 -6.16
CA VAL A 53 -5.64 11.37 -6.18
C VAL A 53 -6.24 12.54 -6.98
N HIS A 54 -5.73 13.76 -6.79
CA HIS A 54 -6.18 14.92 -7.57
C HIS A 54 -5.87 14.79 -9.07
N ALA A 55 -4.68 14.31 -9.43
CA ALA A 55 -4.33 14.05 -10.83
C ALA A 55 -5.24 13.01 -11.49
N ARG A 56 -5.69 12.01 -10.72
CA ARG A 56 -6.59 10.94 -11.18
C ARG A 56 -8.06 11.40 -11.29
N ALA A 57 -8.49 12.38 -10.50
CA ALA A 57 -9.82 12.99 -10.62
C ALA A 57 -10.02 13.75 -11.95
N THR A 58 -8.93 14.14 -12.61
CA THR A 58 -8.91 14.72 -13.97
C THR A 58 -8.90 13.68 -15.10
N ALA A 59 -9.01 12.38 -14.79
CA ALA A 59 -9.04 11.33 -15.81
C ALA A 59 -10.15 11.59 -16.84
N THR A 60 -9.74 11.62 -18.12
CA THR A 60 -10.64 11.77 -19.26
C THR A 60 -11.49 10.51 -19.42
N PHE A 61 -12.80 10.69 -19.55
CA PHE A 61 -13.72 9.60 -19.81
C PHE A 61 -13.60 9.15 -21.26
N GLU A 62 -13.15 7.92 -21.45
CA GLU A 62 -13.18 7.23 -22.75
C GLU A 62 -14.24 6.13 -22.70
N PRO A 63 -15.30 6.18 -23.53
CA PRO A 63 -16.35 5.18 -23.51
C PRO A 63 -15.81 3.80 -23.93
N THR A 64 -15.93 2.82 -23.05
CA THR A 64 -15.64 1.42 -23.40
C THR A 64 -16.93 0.75 -23.83
N GLY A 65 -16.94 0.03 -24.96
CA GLY A 65 -18.12 -0.68 -25.49
C GLY A 65 -18.58 -1.89 -24.67
N VAL A 66 -18.17 -2.00 -23.40
CA VAL A 66 -18.47 -3.13 -22.52
C VAL A 66 -19.74 -2.82 -21.73
N SER A 67 -20.66 -3.79 -21.61
CA SER A 67 -21.88 -3.62 -20.82
C SER A 67 -21.60 -3.72 -19.31
N ARG A 68 -22.45 -3.08 -18.51
CA ARG A 68 -22.36 -3.16 -17.03
C ARG A 68 -22.47 -4.59 -16.54
N GLU A 69 -23.30 -5.39 -17.19
CA GLU A 69 -23.54 -6.80 -16.89
C GLU A 69 -22.29 -7.63 -17.16
N ALA A 70 -21.56 -7.34 -18.25
CA ALA A 70 -20.30 -8.01 -18.57
C ALA A 70 -19.23 -7.70 -17.52
N VAL A 71 -19.05 -6.43 -17.13
CA VAL A 71 -18.11 -6.05 -16.05
C VAL A 71 -18.45 -6.76 -14.73
N ARG A 72 -19.74 -6.85 -14.39
CA ARG A 72 -20.20 -7.55 -13.19
C ARG A 72 -19.92 -9.06 -13.26
N ALA A 73 -20.19 -9.69 -14.40
CA ALA A 73 -19.94 -11.11 -14.61
C ALA A 73 -18.44 -11.43 -14.50
N ASP A 74 -17.59 -10.60 -15.10
CA ASP A 74 -16.14 -10.73 -15.04
C ASP A 74 -15.61 -10.59 -13.60
N PHE A 75 -16.11 -9.60 -12.85
CA PHE A 75 -15.77 -9.44 -11.43
C PHE A 75 -16.15 -10.68 -10.61
N LEU A 76 -17.39 -11.18 -10.77
CA LEU A 76 -17.86 -12.35 -10.03
C LEU A 76 -17.06 -13.60 -10.39
N ARG A 77 -16.74 -13.79 -11.67
CA ARG A 77 -15.88 -14.88 -12.15
C ARG A 77 -14.50 -14.81 -11.51
N ALA A 78 -13.83 -13.66 -11.59
CA ALA A 78 -12.49 -13.49 -11.03
C ALA A 78 -12.48 -13.68 -9.50
N ARG A 79 -13.48 -13.16 -8.79
CA ARG A 79 -13.67 -13.38 -7.35
C ARG A 79 -13.84 -14.86 -7.03
N ALA A 80 -14.68 -15.58 -7.77
CA ALA A 80 -14.87 -17.02 -7.58
C ALA A 80 -13.56 -17.79 -7.78
N THR A 81 -12.75 -17.43 -8.79
CA THR A 81 -11.43 -18.03 -9.01
C THR A 81 -10.46 -17.76 -7.85
N ILE A 82 -10.47 -16.55 -7.27
CA ILE A 82 -9.65 -16.24 -6.09
C ILE A 82 -10.07 -17.12 -4.92
N VAL A 83 -11.38 -17.18 -4.62
CA VAL A 83 -11.93 -18.00 -3.52
C VAL A 83 -11.62 -19.48 -3.71
N ASN A 84 -11.86 -20.03 -4.91
CA ASN A 84 -11.58 -21.44 -5.21
C ASN A 84 -10.09 -21.77 -5.04
N SER A 85 -9.21 -20.90 -5.52
CA SER A 85 -7.77 -21.09 -5.32
C SER A 85 -7.34 -20.97 -3.86
N ALA A 86 -8.04 -20.16 -3.05
CA ALA A 86 -7.82 -20.08 -1.61
C ALA A 86 -8.17 -21.43 -0.95
N LEU A 87 -9.31 -22.01 -1.30
CA LEU A 87 -9.76 -23.30 -0.77
C LEU A 87 -8.85 -24.47 -1.20
N GLN A 88 -8.45 -24.53 -2.49
CA GLN A 88 -7.61 -25.59 -3.03
C GLN A 88 -6.20 -25.67 -2.43
N SER A 89 -5.75 -24.64 -1.74
CA SER A 89 -4.43 -24.70 -1.11
C SER A 89 -4.34 -25.51 0.16
N PHE A 90 -5.49 -25.76 0.78
CA PHE A 90 -5.60 -26.59 1.97
C PHE A 90 -5.70 -28.07 1.62
N THR A 91 -5.93 -28.41 0.35
CA THR A 91 -5.97 -29.80 -0.11
C THR A 91 -4.56 -30.30 -0.44
N PRO A 92 -4.07 -31.38 0.22
CA PRO A 92 -2.71 -31.92 0.02
C PRO A 92 -2.41 -32.32 -1.45
N ASP A 93 -3.40 -32.91 -2.13
CA ASP A 93 -3.32 -33.33 -3.54
C ASP A 93 -3.96 -32.32 -4.52
N GLY A 94 -4.29 -31.12 -4.03
CA GLY A 94 -4.97 -30.06 -4.78
C GLY A 94 -4.11 -29.35 -5.81
N GLY A 95 -3.69 -30.07 -6.86
CA GLY A 95 -3.15 -29.50 -8.09
C GLY A 95 -1.93 -28.58 -7.96
N GLN A 96 -1.63 -27.85 -9.04
CA GLN A 96 -0.45 -26.98 -9.20
C GLN A 96 -0.51 -25.68 -8.38
N THR A 97 -1.03 -25.72 -7.16
CA THR A 97 -1.01 -24.55 -6.29
C THR A 97 0.41 -24.40 -5.74
N ARG A 98 1.11 -23.31 -6.10
CA ARG A 98 2.48 -23.00 -5.62
C ARG A 98 2.58 -22.89 -4.09
N LEU A 99 1.46 -22.65 -3.42
CA LEU A 99 1.33 -22.54 -1.97
C LEU A 99 0.49 -23.72 -1.47
N ARG A 100 1.17 -24.76 -0.97
CA ARG A 100 0.54 -25.97 -0.42
C ARG A 100 0.57 -25.94 1.10
N PHE A 101 -0.48 -26.47 1.71
CA PHE A 101 -0.53 -26.64 3.15
C PHE A 101 0.57 -27.60 3.62
N PRO A 102 1.39 -27.22 4.62
CA PRO A 102 2.42 -28.09 5.16
C PRO A 102 1.81 -29.41 5.67
N THR A 103 2.31 -30.54 5.15
CA THR A 103 1.88 -31.88 5.59
C THR A 103 2.93 -32.42 6.56
N VAL A 104 2.51 -32.86 7.74
CA VAL A 104 3.41 -33.51 8.71
C VAL A 104 3.39 -35.01 8.41
N THR A 105 4.44 -35.51 7.76
CA THR A 105 4.63 -36.95 7.56
C THR A 105 5.06 -37.60 8.87
N ALA A 106 4.68 -38.85 9.11
CA ALA A 106 4.99 -39.59 10.35
C ALA A 106 6.50 -39.73 10.66
N GLN A 107 7.37 -39.49 9.67
CA GLN A 107 8.83 -39.47 9.80
C GLN A 107 9.40 -38.12 10.27
N VAL A 108 8.59 -37.08 10.42
CA VAL A 108 9.04 -35.78 10.92
C VAL A 108 9.17 -35.88 12.45
N SER A 109 10.39 -35.69 12.97
CA SER A 109 10.65 -35.67 14.42
C SER A 109 9.66 -34.75 15.15
N LEU A 110 9.19 -35.19 16.31
CA LEU A 110 8.29 -34.44 17.22
C LEU A 110 8.77 -33.00 17.46
N GLU A 111 10.08 -32.75 17.45
CA GLU A 111 10.70 -31.43 17.59
C GLU A 111 10.36 -30.45 16.45
N VAL A 112 10.25 -30.92 15.20
CA VAL A 112 9.84 -30.12 14.03
C VAL A 112 8.32 -29.91 14.00
N THR A 113 7.57 -30.79 14.66
CA THR A 113 6.10 -30.64 14.80
C THR A 113 5.76 -29.59 15.86
N MET A 114 6.66 -29.37 16.83
CA MET A 114 6.53 -28.32 17.86
C MET A 114 6.84 -26.92 17.32
N THR A 115 7.52 -26.78 16.18
CA THR A 115 7.77 -25.47 15.56
C THR A 115 6.62 -25.12 14.62
N CYS A 116 5.77 -24.17 15.03
CA CYS A 116 4.65 -23.67 14.20
C CYS A 116 5.09 -22.86 12.94
N GLU A 117 6.40 -22.70 12.74
CA GLU A 117 7.02 -21.89 11.69
C GLU A 117 6.55 -22.19 10.25
N PRO A 118 6.46 -23.46 9.77
CA PRO A 118 6.01 -23.73 8.40
C PRO A 118 4.55 -23.33 8.18
N TYR A 119 3.70 -23.44 9.20
CA TYR A 119 2.31 -22.99 9.13
C TYR A 119 2.23 -21.46 9.08
N LEU A 120 3.01 -20.75 9.91
CA LEU A 120 3.07 -19.29 9.89
C LEU A 120 3.57 -18.77 8.54
N ALA A 121 4.63 -19.38 7.98
CA ALA A 121 5.14 -19.05 6.66
C ALA A 121 4.09 -19.28 5.56
N PHE A 122 3.35 -20.39 5.64
CA PHE A 122 2.24 -20.68 4.74
C PHE A 122 1.15 -19.60 4.80
N TYR A 123 0.67 -19.24 5.99
CA TYR A 123 -0.37 -18.22 6.16
C TYR A 123 0.10 -16.83 5.71
N ALA A 124 1.34 -16.44 6.01
CA ALA A 124 1.90 -15.17 5.57
C ALA A 124 2.01 -15.11 4.03
N ALA A 125 2.50 -16.17 3.39
CA ALA A 125 2.55 -16.26 1.94
C ALA A 125 1.15 -16.25 1.31
N ARG A 126 0.18 -16.91 1.95
CA ARG A 126 -1.23 -16.92 1.57
C ARG A 126 -1.83 -15.52 1.57
N GLN A 127 -1.65 -14.79 2.66
CA GLN A 127 -2.15 -13.41 2.81
C GLN A 127 -1.59 -12.51 1.72
N ARG A 128 -0.27 -12.53 1.49
CA ARG A 128 0.37 -11.73 0.42
C ARG A 128 -0.18 -12.08 -0.97
N ALA A 129 -0.38 -13.37 -1.26
CA ALA A 129 -0.93 -13.80 -2.54
C ALA A 129 -2.39 -13.36 -2.73
N MET A 130 -3.21 -13.39 -1.66
CA MET A 130 -4.58 -12.89 -1.70
C MET A 130 -4.61 -11.37 -1.88
N ASP A 131 -3.81 -10.63 -1.12
CA ASP A 131 -3.71 -9.17 -1.20
C ASP A 131 -3.36 -8.71 -2.62
N PHE A 132 -2.37 -9.36 -3.25
CA PHE A 132 -1.98 -9.08 -4.63
C PHE A 132 -3.15 -9.28 -5.60
N ARG A 133 -3.82 -10.44 -5.55
CA ARG A 133 -4.95 -10.75 -6.44
C ARG A 133 -6.16 -9.86 -6.22
N ILE A 134 -6.40 -9.43 -4.98
CA ILE A 134 -7.46 -8.47 -4.66
C ILE A 134 -7.14 -7.11 -5.24
N ARG A 135 -5.90 -6.62 -5.10
CA ARG A 135 -5.48 -5.34 -5.70
C ARG A 135 -5.58 -5.37 -7.23
N ASP A 136 -5.16 -6.46 -7.86
CA ASP A 136 -5.30 -6.64 -9.31
C ASP A 136 -6.77 -6.64 -9.74
N LEU A 137 -7.63 -7.38 -9.02
CA LEU A 137 -9.07 -7.38 -9.29
C LEU A 137 -9.69 -5.98 -9.13
N GLN A 138 -9.28 -5.25 -8.09
CA GLN A 138 -9.72 -3.87 -7.87
C GLN A 138 -9.28 -2.95 -9.02
N ALA A 139 -8.01 -3.04 -9.44
CA ALA A 139 -7.49 -2.25 -10.55
C ALA A 139 -8.21 -2.55 -11.87
N ALA A 140 -8.36 -3.83 -12.22
CA ALA A 140 -9.06 -4.26 -13.42
C ALA A 140 -10.54 -3.87 -13.42
N THR A 141 -11.21 -3.98 -12.27
CA THR A 141 -12.62 -3.58 -12.14
C THR A 141 -12.76 -2.07 -12.26
N ARG A 142 -11.88 -1.29 -11.63
CA ARG A 142 -11.87 0.17 -11.74
C ARG A 142 -11.66 0.61 -13.17
N GLU A 143 -10.70 0.02 -13.88
CA GLU A 143 -10.45 0.28 -15.29
C GLU A 143 -11.69 -0.02 -16.15
N ALA A 144 -12.34 -1.16 -15.94
CA ALA A 144 -13.57 -1.49 -16.67
C ALA A 144 -14.74 -0.54 -16.36
N LEU A 145 -14.85 -0.07 -15.11
CA LEU A 145 -15.87 0.89 -14.69
C LEU A 145 -15.60 2.31 -15.21
N SER A 146 -14.34 2.67 -15.47
CA SER A 146 -13.96 4.00 -15.93
C SER A 146 -14.65 4.34 -17.25
N GLY A 147 -14.73 3.36 -18.16
CA GLY A 147 -15.37 3.52 -19.46
C GLY A 147 -16.89 3.38 -19.49
N LEU A 148 -17.55 3.11 -18.36
CA LEU A 148 -19.02 3.02 -18.30
C LEU A 148 -19.70 4.37 -18.08
N SER A 149 -19.07 5.29 -17.34
CA SER A 149 -19.61 6.64 -17.17
C SER A 149 -18.55 7.64 -16.69
N PRO A 150 -18.73 8.94 -16.98
CA PRO A 150 -17.81 9.99 -16.49
C PRO A 150 -17.74 10.12 -14.96
N ARG A 151 -18.77 9.69 -14.24
CA ARG A 151 -18.76 9.68 -12.77
C ARG A 151 -17.95 8.51 -12.23
N LEU A 152 -18.02 7.35 -12.88
CA LEU A 152 -17.23 6.17 -12.53
C LEU A 152 -15.77 6.32 -12.94
N ALA A 153 -15.47 7.00 -14.06
CA ALA A 153 -14.11 7.36 -14.47
C ALA A 153 -13.35 8.14 -13.38
N ARG A 154 -14.01 9.08 -12.71
CA ARG A 154 -13.42 9.85 -11.60
C ARG A 154 -13.14 9.02 -10.34
N LEU A 155 -13.81 7.87 -10.21
CA LEU A 155 -13.65 6.94 -9.08
C LEU A 155 -12.72 5.77 -9.43
N ALA A 156 -12.31 5.65 -10.69
CA ALA A 156 -11.49 4.56 -11.22
C ALA A 156 -9.99 4.81 -11.05
#